data_AF-A0A9D6WTM9-F1
#
_entry.id   AF-A0A9D6WTM9-F1
#
_cell.length_a   1.000
_cell.length_b   1.000
_cell.length_c   1.000
_cell.angle_alpha   90.00
_cell.angle_beta   90.00
_cell.angle_gamma   90.00
#
_symmetry.space_group_name_H-M   'P 1'
#
loop_
_entity.id
_entity.type
_entity.pdbx_description
1 polymer ?
#
loop_
_entity_poly.entity_id
_entity_poly.type
_entity_poly.pdbx_seq_one_letter_code
_entity_poly.pdbx_strand_id
1 'polypeptide(L)'
;MKRILFILFVAILAACAPAPTATPVPPTATQVPPTATRPAPTATQVPTLAPTATTAPTIAPTATRPPATATQVAAAATASPAPTFAPNAICANQDTLESLIACIVAKMPRRDTQGYAVPPANVLADFKQVAAQMLAGKCDDLALPASLAKIYSVAIFKDKQNNSGYCAALEILDENANGTIDRGWGTFIVNPNATRELSIQAPHPLADIATDAQAISVFKAVSARSYILAGSHRDANTKKSTCSNVNEGEADATHNAGMFFQSAVEAAADFYKTKEWHAIQFHGMAATTCPNVDAFLSYGVQLAPKPGDKILELRANILKQQPKWAVTVFGETPPCNLYATENVSGRLLNGVPSDQVCTLPATNYSGKFIHIEQKIALRSATADWSAAISATWK
;
A
#
# COMPACT_ATOMS: atom_id res chain seq x y z
N MET A 1 -6.85 -39.42 61.35
CA MET A 1 -5.78 -39.65 60.36
C MET A 1 -6.10 -38.90 59.07
N LYS A 2 -5.41 -37.79 58.79
CA LYS A 2 -5.13 -37.25 57.44
C LYS A 2 -4.14 -36.09 57.64
N ARG A 3 -2.97 -36.22 57.00
CA ARG A 3 -1.78 -35.40 57.19
C ARG A 3 -1.95 -34.02 56.57
N ILE A 4 -1.56 -32.99 57.32
CA ILE A 4 -1.42 -31.60 56.87
C ILE A 4 -0.07 -31.50 56.14
N LEU A 5 -0.10 -31.07 54.87
CA LEU A 5 1.08 -30.84 54.04
C LEU A 5 1.46 -29.36 54.12
N PHE A 6 2.52 -29.04 54.85
CA PHE A 6 3.20 -27.75 54.80
C PHE A 6 4.14 -27.74 53.59
N ILE A 7 3.91 -26.86 52.62
CA ILE A 7 4.86 -26.57 51.55
C ILE A 7 5.55 -25.25 51.87
N LEU A 8 6.86 -25.34 52.04
CA LEU A 8 7.81 -24.29 52.36
C LEU A 8 8.08 -23.44 51.10
N PHE A 9 7.81 -22.12 51.16
CA PHE A 9 8.26 -21.18 50.12
C PHE A 9 9.74 -20.86 50.36
N VAL A 10 10.61 -21.32 49.47
CA VAL A 10 12.02 -20.90 49.40
C VAL A 10 12.11 -19.72 48.43
N ALA A 11 12.44 -18.54 48.95
CA ALA A 11 12.74 -17.36 48.15
C ALA A 11 14.19 -17.46 47.62
N ILE A 12 14.34 -17.55 46.29
CA ILE A 12 15.63 -17.44 45.61
C ILE A 12 15.87 -15.96 45.33
N LEU A 13 16.78 -15.33 46.08
CA LEU A 13 17.38 -14.05 45.73
C LEU A 13 18.43 -14.28 44.63
N ALA A 14 18.10 -13.93 43.39
CA ALA A 14 19.09 -13.79 42.33
C ALA A 14 19.75 -12.41 42.44
N ALA A 15 21.05 -12.39 42.73
CA ALA A 15 21.88 -11.20 42.72
C ALA A 15 21.99 -10.63 41.30
N CYS A 16 21.60 -9.36 41.13
CA CYS A 16 21.74 -8.61 39.90
C CYS A 16 23.20 -8.14 39.77
N ALA A 17 23.89 -8.50 38.69
CA ALA A 17 25.20 -7.96 38.35
C ALA A 17 25.05 -6.50 37.85
N PRO A 18 25.95 -5.58 38.22
CA PRO A 18 25.88 -4.20 37.73
C PRO A 18 26.23 -4.11 36.24
N ALA A 19 25.48 -3.28 35.51
CA ALA A 19 25.69 -2.98 34.10
C ALA A 19 27.04 -2.25 33.87
N PRO A 20 27.70 -2.47 32.72
CA PRO A 20 28.94 -1.77 32.39
C PRO A 20 28.67 -0.29 32.11
N THR A 21 29.55 0.54 32.68
CA THR A 21 29.53 2.00 32.61
C THR A 21 29.88 2.44 31.18
N ALA A 22 28.98 3.20 30.54
CA ALA A 22 29.25 3.78 29.23
C ALA A 22 30.28 4.93 29.35
N THR A 23 31.33 4.86 28.55
CA THR A 23 32.32 5.92 28.37
C THR A 23 31.71 7.11 27.60
N PRO A 24 32.02 8.38 27.96
CA PRO A 24 31.50 9.54 27.25
C PRO A 24 32.27 9.76 25.94
N VAL A 25 31.50 9.89 24.84
CA VAL A 25 32.01 10.31 23.53
C VAL A 25 32.17 11.85 23.53
N PRO A 26 33.31 12.41 23.10
CA PRO A 26 33.53 13.85 23.06
C PRO A 26 32.75 14.53 21.92
N PRO A 27 32.27 15.77 22.09
CA PRO A 27 31.55 16.49 21.06
C PRO A 27 32.52 17.07 20.04
N THR A 28 32.48 16.59 18.79
CA THR A 28 33.09 17.31 17.67
C THR A 28 31.99 17.99 16.88
N ALA A 29 31.81 19.27 17.15
CA ALA A 29 31.05 20.18 16.31
C ALA A 29 31.94 20.67 15.17
N THR A 30 31.47 20.56 13.93
CA THR A 30 31.83 21.52 12.89
C THR A 30 30.58 21.77 12.06
N GLN A 31 29.93 22.90 12.34
CA GLN A 31 28.85 23.45 11.53
C GLN A 31 29.44 23.94 10.21
N VAL A 32 28.90 23.47 9.10
CA VAL A 32 29.13 24.04 7.77
C VAL A 32 27.93 24.96 7.46
N PRO A 33 28.15 26.24 7.10
CA PRO A 33 27.06 27.16 6.81
C PRO A 33 26.38 26.86 5.45
N PRO A 34 25.10 27.22 5.27
CA PRO A 34 24.42 27.08 3.99
C PRO A 34 24.83 28.25 3.08
N THR A 35 25.45 27.96 1.93
CA THR A 35 25.61 28.95 0.86
C THR A 35 25.51 28.28 -0.50
N ALA A 36 24.35 28.42 -1.14
CA ALA A 36 24.21 28.58 -2.59
C ALA A 36 22.72 28.75 -2.93
N THR A 37 22.28 30.00 -3.02
CA THR A 37 21.06 30.39 -3.72
C THR A 37 21.21 30.03 -5.20
N ARG A 38 20.39 29.11 -5.69
CA ARG A 38 20.31 28.77 -7.12
C ARG A 38 19.50 29.85 -7.84
N PRO A 39 19.96 30.41 -8.97
CA PRO A 39 19.20 31.39 -9.73
C PRO A 39 17.97 30.77 -10.39
N ALA A 40 16.90 31.56 -10.49
CA ALA A 40 15.64 31.20 -11.12
C ALA A 40 15.83 30.89 -12.61
N PRO A 41 15.16 29.85 -13.16
CA PRO A 41 15.20 29.60 -14.59
C PRO A 41 14.38 30.66 -15.34
N THR A 42 15.04 31.30 -16.30
CA THR A 42 14.47 32.23 -17.29
C THR A 42 13.39 31.54 -18.11
N ALA A 43 12.18 32.09 -18.10
CA ALA A 43 11.09 31.64 -18.94
C ALA A 43 11.42 31.88 -20.42
N THR A 44 11.61 30.81 -21.19
CA THR A 44 11.67 30.89 -22.66
C THR A 44 10.23 30.80 -23.17
N GLN A 45 9.82 31.83 -23.92
CA GLN A 45 8.51 31.93 -24.54
C GLN A 45 8.33 30.81 -25.59
N VAL A 46 7.25 30.03 -25.44
CA VAL A 46 6.78 29.09 -26.47
C VAL A 46 5.84 29.84 -27.42
N PRO A 47 6.04 29.75 -28.76
CA PRO A 47 5.16 30.40 -29.73
C PRO A 47 3.76 29.78 -29.72
N THR A 48 2.75 30.64 -29.66
CA THR A 48 1.33 30.31 -29.78
C THR A 48 1.01 29.91 -31.22
N LEU A 49 0.57 28.67 -31.45
CA LEU A 49 -0.02 28.24 -32.71
C LEU A 49 -1.55 28.30 -32.61
N ALA A 50 -2.15 29.05 -33.54
CA ALA A 50 -3.58 29.26 -33.68
C ALA A 50 -4.31 27.97 -34.10
N PRO A 51 -5.60 27.82 -33.75
CA PRO A 51 -6.39 26.64 -34.11
C PRO A 51 -6.93 26.75 -35.54
N THR A 52 -6.56 25.81 -36.40
CA THR A 52 -7.17 25.65 -37.73
C THR A 52 -8.46 24.85 -37.59
N ALA A 53 -9.59 25.50 -37.83
CA ALA A 53 -10.89 24.87 -37.98
C ALA A 53 -10.89 23.90 -39.16
N THR A 54 -11.34 22.67 -38.96
CA THR A 54 -11.73 21.79 -40.08
C THR A 54 -13.09 21.16 -39.79
N THR A 55 -13.95 21.36 -40.77
CA THR A 55 -15.37 21.04 -40.89
C THR A 55 -15.71 19.55 -40.72
N ALA A 56 -16.77 19.27 -39.96
CA ALA A 56 -17.44 17.98 -39.91
C ALA A 56 -18.40 17.80 -41.09
N PRO A 57 -18.52 16.59 -41.69
CA PRO A 57 -19.62 16.28 -42.59
C PRO A 57 -20.77 15.57 -41.84
N THR A 58 -21.95 16.12 -42.06
CA THR A 58 -23.29 15.60 -41.73
C THR A 58 -23.56 14.26 -42.41
N ILE A 59 -24.03 13.26 -41.67
CA ILE A 59 -24.74 12.09 -42.23
C ILE A 59 -26.06 11.92 -41.48
N ALA A 60 -27.15 11.98 -42.23
CA ALA A 60 -28.53 11.77 -41.80
C ALA A 60 -28.89 10.26 -41.77
N PRO A 61 -29.98 9.86 -41.09
CA PRO A 61 -30.21 8.51 -40.61
C PRO A 61 -31.07 7.68 -41.59
N THR A 62 -30.85 6.37 -41.69
CA THR A 62 -31.88 5.46 -42.23
C THR A 62 -31.71 4.01 -41.76
N ALA A 63 -32.87 3.37 -41.62
CA ALA A 63 -33.19 1.94 -41.66
C ALA A 63 -33.31 1.20 -40.31
N THR A 64 -34.55 1.21 -39.84
CA THR A 64 -35.23 0.20 -39.01
C THR A 64 -35.11 -1.22 -39.58
N ARG A 65 -34.85 -2.20 -38.72
CA ARG A 65 -34.88 -3.64 -39.05
C ARG A 65 -35.81 -4.39 -38.08
N PRO A 66 -36.65 -5.33 -38.55
CA PRO A 66 -37.70 -5.98 -37.77
C PRO A 66 -37.16 -7.11 -36.86
N PRO A 67 -37.95 -7.56 -35.87
CA PRO A 67 -37.51 -8.48 -34.82
C PRO A 67 -37.38 -9.91 -35.34
N ALA A 68 -36.27 -10.56 -35.02
CA ALA A 68 -36.08 -11.99 -35.23
C ALA A 68 -36.54 -12.76 -33.99
N THR A 69 -37.63 -13.52 -34.15
CA THR A 69 -38.11 -14.51 -33.19
C THR A 69 -37.15 -15.71 -33.21
N ALA A 70 -36.37 -15.91 -32.16
CA ALA A 70 -35.54 -17.09 -31.98
C ALA A 70 -36.00 -17.85 -30.74
N THR A 71 -36.63 -19.00 -30.98
CA THR A 71 -36.95 -20.02 -29.98
C THR A 71 -35.65 -20.58 -29.41
N GLN A 72 -35.31 -20.24 -28.16
CA GLN A 72 -34.21 -20.91 -27.44
C GLN A 72 -34.73 -22.17 -26.75
N VAL A 73 -34.22 -23.31 -27.20
CA VAL A 73 -34.30 -24.58 -26.47
C VAL A 73 -33.30 -24.50 -25.31
N ALA A 74 -33.81 -24.53 -24.07
CA ALA A 74 -32.99 -24.54 -22.87
C ALA A 74 -32.23 -25.87 -22.76
N ALA A 75 -30.96 -25.87 -23.14
CA ALA A 75 -30.01 -26.89 -22.71
C ALA A 75 -29.58 -26.54 -21.28
N ALA A 76 -29.94 -27.40 -20.31
CA ALA A 76 -29.44 -27.31 -18.95
C ALA A 76 -27.92 -27.51 -18.95
N ALA A 77 -27.17 -26.41 -18.93
CA ALA A 77 -25.75 -26.43 -18.65
C ALA A 77 -25.59 -26.83 -17.18
N THR A 78 -25.12 -28.05 -16.94
CA THR A 78 -24.59 -28.45 -15.64
C THR A 78 -23.41 -27.54 -15.34
N ALA A 79 -23.62 -26.55 -14.48
CA ALA A 79 -22.55 -25.70 -13.97
C ALA A 79 -21.54 -26.60 -13.26
N SER A 80 -20.35 -26.76 -13.83
CA SER A 80 -19.21 -27.27 -13.07
C SER A 80 -19.04 -26.39 -11.85
N PRO A 81 -18.80 -26.97 -10.65
CA PRO A 81 -18.49 -26.16 -9.49
C PRO A 81 -17.30 -25.27 -9.83
N ALA A 82 -17.45 -23.97 -9.62
CA ALA A 82 -16.33 -23.03 -9.69
C ALA A 82 -15.19 -23.58 -8.82
N PRO A 83 -13.93 -23.51 -9.28
CA PRO A 83 -12.81 -24.00 -8.49
C PRO A 83 -12.85 -23.31 -7.13
N THR A 84 -13.17 -24.09 -6.10
CA THR A 84 -13.11 -23.64 -4.72
C THR A 84 -11.67 -23.24 -4.46
N PHE A 85 -11.48 -22.03 -3.91
CA PHE A 85 -10.24 -21.58 -3.29
C PHE A 85 -9.60 -22.77 -2.59
N ALA A 86 -8.45 -23.24 -3.09
CA ALA A 86 -7.53 -24.02 -2.28
C ALA A 86 -6.62 -22.97 -1.67
N PRO A 87 -6.95 -22.41 -0.49
CA PRO A 87 -5.99 -21.57 0.20
C PRO A 87 -4.71 -22.36 0.29
N ASN A 88 -3.64 -21.72 -0.14
CA ASN A 88 -2.32 -21.87 0.44
C ASN A 88 -2.38 -22.50 1.85
N ALA A 89 -1.74 -23.65 2.05
CA ALA A 89 -1.70 -24.33 3.34
C ALA A 89 -1.23 -23.41 4.48
N ILE A 90 -0.43 -22.37 4.17
CA ILE A 90 0.17 -21.44 5.13
C ILE A 90 -0.89 -20.62 5.89
N CYS A 91 -1.95 -20.16 5.21
CA CYS A 91 -3.01 -19.32 5.78
C CYS A 91 -4.41 -19.79 5.38
N ALA A 92 -4.62 -21.11 5.41
CA ALA A 92 -5.92 -21.70 5.18
C ALA A 92 -6.93 -21.38 6.30
N ASN A 93 -8.22 -21.54 5.96
CA ASN A 93 -9.35 -21.49 6.91
C ASN A 93 -9.53 -20.15 7.64
N GLN A 94 -9.24 -19.04 6.96
CA GLN A 94 -9.48 -17.69 7.47
C GLN A 94 -10.91 -17.25 7.15
N ASP A 95 -11.57 -16.64 8.12
CA ASP A 95 -12.98 -16.26 8.01
C ASP A 95 -13.18 -14.81 7.57
N THR A 96 -12.21 -13.93 7.84
CA THR A 96 -12.29 -12.51 7.45
C THR A 96 -11.01 -12.06 6.77
N LEU A 97 -11.08 -10.96 6.02
CA LEU A 97 -9.89 -10.34 5.42
C LEU A 97 -8.85 -9.95 6.47
N GLU A 98 -9.28 -9.43 7.62
CA GLU A 98 -8.38 -9.07 8.71
C GLU A 98 -7.64 -10.30 9.25
N SER A 99 -8.33 -11.42 9.47
CA SER A 99 -7.69 -12.64 9.96
C SER A 99 -6.75 -13.25 8.91
N LEU A 100 -7.11 -13.16 7.62
CA LEU A 100 -6.25 -13.54 6.50
C LEU A 100 -4.97 -12.71 6.46
N ILE A 101 -5.08 -11.37 6.48
CA ILE A 101 -3.92 -10.48 6.46
C ILE A 101 -3.06 -10.67 7.72
N ALA A 102 -3.67 -10.79 8.90
CA ALA A 102 -2.94 -11.06 10.13
C ALA A 102 -2.14 -12.36 10.06
N CYS A 103 -2.72 -13.42 9.48
CA CYS A 103 -2.00 -14.67 9.23
C CYS A 103 -0.81 -14.45 8.28
N ILE A 104 -1.02 -13.81 7.13
CA ILE A 104 0.04 -13.56 6.14
C ILE A 104 1.19 -12.77 6.76
N VAL A 105 0.88 -11.68 7.47
CA VAL A 105 1.87 -10.83 8.17
C VAL A 105 2.64 -11.62 9.21
N ALA A 106 2.01 -12.58 9.90
CA ALA A 106 2.69 -13.47 10.83
C ALA A 106 3.78 -14.32 10.14
N LYS A 107 3.62 -14.61 8.85
CA LYS A 107 4.49 -15.49 8.04
C LYS A 107 5.54 -14.76 7.21
N MET A 108 5.56 -13.44 7.22
CA MET A 108 6.50 -12.64 6.44
C MET A 108 7.94 -12.68 6.99
N PRO A 109 8.96 -12.57 6.11
CA PRO A 109 10.34 -12.32 6.50
C PRO A 109 10.47 -11.13 7.45
N ARG A 110 11.19 -11.34 8.55
CA ARG A 110 11.40 -10.34 9.60
C ARG A 110 12.65 -9.52 9.29
N ARG A 111 12.88 -8.51 10.13
CA ARG A 111 14.08 -7.69 10.09
C ARG A 111 15.34 -8.57 10.19
N ASP A 112 16.34 -8.25 9.38
CA ASP A 112 17.67 -8.88 9.36
C ASP A 112 17.69 -10.39 9.01
N THR A 113 16.59 -10.98 8.50
CA THR A 113 16.54 -12.42 8.19
C THR A 113 17.14 -12.81 6.85
N GLN A 114 17.45 -11.85 5.98
CA GLN A 114 17.77 -12.07 4.56
C GLN A 114 16.67 -12.81 3.79
N GLY A 115 15.43 -12.75 4.28
CA GLY A 115 14.31 -13.54 3.75
C GLY A 115 13.55 -12.88 2.60
N TYR A 116 13.87 -11.63 2.24
CA TYR A 116 13.29 -11.02 1.05
C TYR A 116 14.05 -11.49 -0.19
N ALA A 117 13.37 -12.12 -1.13
CA ALA A 117 13.96 -12.50 -2.41
C ALA A 117 13.75 -11.38 -3.43
N VAL A 118 14.82 -10.80 -3.99
CA VAL A 118 14.68 -9.79 -5.05
C VAL A 118 14.08 -10.43 -6.31
N PRO A 119 12.90 -9.96 -6.79
CA PRO A 119 12.26 -10.55 -7.96
C PRO A 119 13.01 -10.17 -9.26
N PRO A 120 13.19 -11.12 -10.19
CA PRO A 120 13.70 -10.80 -11.52
C PRO A 120 12.73 -9.91 -12.31
N ALA A 121 13.26 -9.11 -13.25
CA ALA A 121 12.46 -8.14 -14.02
C ALA A 121 11.30 -8.76 -14.81
N ASN A 122 11.49 -9.95 -15.40
CA ASN A 122 10.42 -10.65 -16.09
C ASN A 122 9.30 -11.08 -15.13
N VAL A 123 9.63 -11.46 -13.90
CA VAL A 123 8.64 -11.85 -12.88
C VAL A 123 7.85 -10.63 -12.39
N LEU A 124 8.50 -9.47 -12.25
CA LEU A 124 7.83 -8.20 -11.95
C LEU A 124 6.81 -7.81 -13.04
N ALA A 125 7.19 -8.00 -14.32
CA ALA A 125 6.31 -7.73 -15.45
C ALA A 125 5.12 -8.70 -15.49
N ASP A 126 5.36 -9.99 -15.25
CA ASP A 126 4.30 -11.00 -15.14
C ASP A 126 3.31 -10.66 -14.03
N PHE A 127 3.80 -10.24 -12.85
CA PHE A 127 2.93 -9.85 -11.74
C PHE A 127 2.14 -8.58 -12.04
N LYS A 128 2.77 -7.57 -12.67
CA LYS A 128 2.07 -6.37 -13.14
C LYS A 128 0.92 -6.73 -14.09
N GLN A 129 1.12 -7.68 -15.00
CA GLN A 129 0.07 -8.18 -15.89
C GLN A 129 -1.04 -8.89 -15.11
N VAL A 130 -0.71 -9.72 -14.12
CA VAL A 130 -1.70 -10.38 -13.23
C VAL A 130 -2.54 -9.34 -12.48
N ALA A 131 -1.89 -8.34 -11.85
CA ALA A 131 -2.57 -7.26 -11.15
C ALA A 131 -3.50 -6.45 -12.07
N ALA A 132 -3.07 -6.15 -13.30
CA ALA A 132 -3.89 -5.48 -14.30
C ALA A 132 -5.12 -6.31 -14.70
N GLN A 133 -4.97 -7.63 -14.82
CA GLN A 133 -6.10 -8.52 -15.11
C GLN A 133 -7.08 -8.61 -13.95
N MET A 134 -6.60 -8.65 -12.70
CA MET A 134 -7.45 -8.60 -11.50
C MET A 134 -8.24 -7.29 -11.42
N LEU A 135 -7.61 -6.15 -11.69
CA LEU A 135 -8.30 -4.85 -11.77
C LEU A 135 -9.36 -4.81 -12.87
N ALA A 136 -9.12 -5.53 -13.98
CA ALA A 136 -10.10 -5.71 -15.05
C ALA A 136 -11.21 -6.74 -14.73
N GLY A 137 -11.27 -7.26 -13.50
CA GLY A 137 -12.32 -8.17 -13.03
C GLY A 137 -12.05 -9.65 -13.28
N LYS A 138 -10.83 -10.04 -13.72
CA LYS A 138 -10.47 -11.44 -13.88
C LYS A 138 -9.97 -12.02 -12.57
N CYS A 139 -10.65 -13.02 -12.03
CA CYS A 139 -10.23 -13.70 -10.81
C CYS A 139 -10.27 -15.23 -10.90
N ASP A 140 -11.47 -15.81 -11.08
CA ASP A 140 -11.68 -17.25 -10.91
C ASP A 140 -10.95 -18.12 -11.96
N ASP A 141 -10.78 -17.59 -13.18
CA ASP A 141 -10.10 -18.27 -14.30
C ASP A 141 -8.77 -17.61 -14.68
N LEU A 142 -8.17 -16.85 -13.76
CA LEU A 142 -6.92 -16.16 -14.07
C LEU A 142 -5.75 -17.16 -14.08
N ALA A 143 -5.35 -17.57 -15.29
CA ALA A 143 -4.16 -18.38 -15.48
C ALA A 143 -2.89 -17.57 -15.12
N LEU A 144 -2.17 -18.03 -14.09
CA LEU A 144 -0.89 -17.43 -13.70
C LEU A 144 0.22 -17.79 -14.71
N PRO A 145 1.07 -16.83 -15.09
CA PRO A 145 2.31 -17.12 -15.82
C PRO A 145 3.16 -18.17 -15.09
N ALA A 146 3.93 -18.96 -15.84
CA ALA A 146 4.74 -20.05 -15.28
C ALA A 146 5.73 -19.58 -14.19
N SER A 147 6.19 -18.34 -14.28
CA SER A 147 7.05 -17.67 -13.29
C SER A 147 6.36 -17.45 -11.93
N LEU A 148 5.03 -17.41 -11.90
CA LEU A 148 4.22 -17.14 -10.71
C LEU A 148 3.38 -18.35 -10.27
N ALA A 149 3.10 -19.30 -11.16
CA ALA A 149 2.14 -20.38 -10.91
C ALA A 149 2.48 -21.30 -9.72
N LYS A 150 3.75 -21.35 -9.30
CA LYS A 150 4.18 -22.08 -8.09
C LYS A 150 4.32 -21.17 -6.86
N ILE A 151 4.33 -19.86 -7.06
CA ILE A 151 4.67 -18.86 -6.04
C ILE A 151 3.43 -18.16 -5.52
N TYR A 152 2.45 -17.93 -6.39
CA TYR A 152 1.22 -17.22 -6.09
C TYR A 152 0.00 -18.09 -6.34
N SER A 153 -1.07 -17.75 -5.63
CA SER A 153 -2.44 -18.15 -5.95
C SER A 153 -3.27 -16.90 -6.14
N VAL A 154 -4.15 -16.91 -7.16
CA VAL A 154 -5.18 -15.89 -7.35
C VAL A 154 -6.53 -16.56 -7.33
N ALA A 155 -7.40 -16.13 -6.42
CA ALA A 155 -8.76 -16.61 -6.36
C ALA A 155 -9.63 -15.73 -5.44
N ILE A 156 -10.93 -15.99 -5.45
CA ILE A 156 -11.89 -15.27 -4.62
C ILE A 156 -11.81 -15.76 -3.17
N PHE A 157 -11.41 -14.85 -2.28
CA PHE A 157 -11.57 -14.99 -0.85
C PHE A 157 -12.96 -14.49 -0.43
N LYS A 158 -13.73 -15.34 0.25
CA LYS A 158 -15.06 -14.99 0.77
C LYS A 158 -14.94 -14.56 2.23
N ASP A 159 -15.08 -13.26 2.49
CA ASP A 159 -15.13 -12.74 3.86
C ASP A 159 -16.51 -13.07 4.47
N LYS A 160 -16.51 -13.85 5.55
CA LYS A 160 -17.73 -14.30 6.24
C LYS A 160 -18.40 -13.19 7.05
N GLN A 161 -17.68 -12.14 7.44
CA GLN A 161 -18.23 -11.05 8.25
C GLN A 161 -19.17 -10.17 7.42
N ASN A 162 -18.83 -9.88 6.16
CA ASN A 162 -19.66 -9.06 5.27
C ASN A 162 -20.21 -9.81 4.05
N ASN A 163 -19.98 -11.13 3.99
CA ASN A 163 -20.41 -11.99 2.90
C ASN A 163 -19.97 -11.49 1.51
N SER A 164 -18.86 -10.74 1.41
CA SER A 164 -18.33 -10.21 0.15
C SER A 164 -17.19 -11.08 -0.37
N GLY A 165 -17.07 -11.17 -1.69
CA GLY A 165 -15.96 -11.85 -2.37
C GLY A 165 -14.88 -10.84 -2.78
N TYR A 166 -13.62 -11.18 -2.52
CA TYR A 166 -12.45 -10.36 -2.84
C TYR A 166 -11.48 -11.17 -3.68
N CYS A 167 -11.03 -10.62 -4.82
CA CYS A 167 -10.03 -11.27 -5.62
C CYS A 167 -8.65 -11.08 -4.98
N ALA A 168 -8.05 -12.13 -4.44
CA ALA A 168 -6.81 -12.05 -3.69
C ALA A 168 -5.67 -12.78 -4.41
N ALA A 169 -4.57 -12.06 -4.68
CA ALA A 169 -3.29 -12.61 -5.07
C ALA A 169 -2.41 -12.75 -3.83
N LEU A 170 -2.16 -13.99 -3.42
CA LEU A 170 -1.41 -14.32 -2.21
C LEU A 170 -0.17 -15.14 -2.58
N GLU A 171 0.96 -14.84 -1.95
CA GLU A 171 2.12 -15.71 -2.00
C GLU A 171 1.82 -17.03 -1.26
N ILE A 172 2.19 -18.16 -1.88
CA ILE A 172 1.90 -19.52 -1.41
C ILE A 172 3.12 -20.41 -1.23
N LEU A 173 4.28 -19.92 -1.60
CA LEU A 173 5.49 -20.72 -1.59
C LEU A 173 6.07 -20.85 -0.19
N ASP A 174 6.23 -22.09 0.25
CA ASP A 174 6.96 -22.53 1.44
C ASP A 174 7.70 -23.84 1.07
N GLU A 175 8.76 -23.71 0.26
CA GLU A 175 9.59 -24.81 -0.27
C GLU A 175 10.27 -25.59 0.86
N ASN A 176 10.61 -24.93 1.96
CA ASN A 176 11.29 -25.54 3.10
C ASN A 176 10.30 -26.05 4.18
N ALA A 177 8.99 -25.88 3.99
CA ALA A 177 7.91 -26.30 4.87
C ALA A 177 8.07 -25.80 6.33
N ASN A 178 8.64 -24.61 6.53
CA ASN A 178 8.82 -24.01 7.85
C ASN A 178 7.61 -23.18 8.32
N GLY A 179 6.56 -23.09 7.47
CA GLY A 179 5.35 -22.34 7.74
C GLY A 179 5.50 -20.83 7.54
N THR A 180 6.50 -20.36 6.79
CA THR A 180 6.73 -18.97 6.39
C THR A 180 6.77 -18.85 4.87
N ILE A 181 6.52 -17.65 4.35
CA ILE A 181 6.63 -17.40 2.90
C ILE A 181 8.10 -17.19 2.50
N ASP A 182 8.51 -17.75 1.38
CA ASP A 182 9.94 -17.81 0.99
C ASP A 182 10.43 -16.62 0.13
N ARG A 183 9.55 -15.80 -0.42
CA ARG A 183 9.93 -14.65 -1.27
C ARG A 183 9.70 -13.30 -0.61
N GLY A 184 8.62 -13.16 0.14
CA GLY A 184 8.25 -11.88 0.75
C GLY A 184 7.81 -10.83 -0.27
N TRP A 185 7.13 -11.25 -1.34
CA TRP A 185 6.72 -10.37 -2.44
C TRP A 185 5.41 -9.60 -2.15
N GLY A 186 4.59 -10.11 -1.24
CA GLY A 186 3.45 -9.37 -0.67
C GLY A 186 2.10 -9.76 -1.26
N THR A 187 1.10 -8.92 -1.03
CA THR A 187 -0.31 -9.25 -1.27
C THR A 187 -0.99 -8.15 -2.07
N PHE A 188 -1.79 -8.55 -3.06
CA PHE A 188 -2.65 -7.66 -3.82
C PHE A 188 -4.09 -8.17 -3.78
N ILE A 189 -5.04 -7.31 -3.42
CA ILE A 189 -6.46 -7.67 -3.33
C ILE A 189 -7.28 -6.65 -4.11
N VAL A 190 -8.24 -7.13 -4.90
CA VAL A 190 -9.22 -6.32 -5.62
C VAL A 190 -10.62 -6.62 -5.09
N ASN A 191 -11.36 -5.57 -4.77
CA ASN A 191 -12.80 -5.64 -4.51
C ASN A 191 -13.57 -5.44 -5.83
N PRO A 192 -14.21 -6.49 -6.37
CA PRO A 192 -14.98 -6.37 -7.61
C PRO A 192 -16.21 -5.47 -7.44
N ASN A 193 -16.74 -5.37 -6.22
CA ASN A 193 -17.93 -4.59 -5.87
C ASN A 193 -17.57 -3.26 -5.19
N ALA A 194 -16.37 -2.72 -5.45
CA ALA A 194 -15.94 -1.47 -4.87
C ALA A 194 -16.88 -0.32 -5.24
N THR A 195 -17.20 0.52 -4.26
CA THR A 195 -17.95 1.77 -4.48
C THR A 195 -17.04 2.99 -4.50
N ARG A 196 -15.74 2.82 -4.21
CA ARG A 196 -14.74 3.88 -4.25
C ARG A 196 -13.51 3.44 -5.02
N GLU A 197 -13.10 4.25 -5.99
CA GLU A 197 -11.87 4.06 -6.77
C GLU A 197 -10.64 4.50 -5.94
N LEU A 198 -10.43 3.78 -4.83
CA LEU A 198 -9.32 3.96 -3.90
C LEU A 198 -8.41 2.73 -3.91
N SER A 199 -7.11 2.96 -3.84
CA SER A 199 -6.13 1.95 -3.46
C SER A 199 -5.65 2.22 -2.04
N ILE A 200 -5.88 1.29 -1.13
CA ILE A 200 -5.39 1.37 0.25
C ILE A 200 -4.08 0.60 0.36
N GLN A 201 -3.04 1.21 0.91
CA GLN A 201 -1.68 0.66 0.82
C GLN A 201 -0.97 0.65 2.18
N ALA A 202 -0.29 -0.45 2.47
CA ALA A 202 0.57 -0.64 3.64
C ALA A 202 1.96 -1.13 3.18
N PRO A 203 2.92 -0.22 2.94
CA PRO A 203 4.24 -0.57 2.42
C PRO A 203 5.16 -1.14 3.49
N HIS A 204 4.90 -0.88 4.77
CA HIS A 204 5.81 -1.26 5.87
C HIS A 204 5.08 -2.02 6.99
N PRO A 205 4.33 -3.10 6.72
CA PRO A 205 3.43 -3.72 7.69
C PRO A 205 4.11 -4.22 8.98
N LEU A 206 5.39 -4.60 8.90
CA LEU A 206 6.16 -5.07 10.05
C LEU A 206 7.00 -4.00 10.75
N ALA A 207 7.35 -2.91 10.06
CA ALA A 207 8.13 -1.82 10.64
C ALA A 207 7.19 -0.75 11.23
N ASP A 208 6.12 -0.46 10.50
CA ASP A 208 5.06 0.47 10.88
C ASP A 208 3.93 -0.32 11.51
N ILE A 209 4.23 -0.91 12.68
CA ILE A 209 3.36 -1.86 13.38
C ILE A 209 1.89 -1.41 13.36
N ALA A 210 0.99 -2.34 13.01
CA ALA A 210 -0.46 -2.19 12.90
C ALA A 210 -0.99 -1.42 11.68
N THR A 211 -0.12 -0.91 10.78
CA THR A 211 -0.58 -0.33 9.50
C THR A 211 -1.23 -1.38 8.59
N ASP A 212 -0.81 -2.64 8.66
CA ASP A 212 -1.41 -3.77 7.96
C ASP A 212 -2.89 -3.95 8.35
N ALA A 213 -3.14 -4.08 9.66
CA ALA A 213 -4.47 -4.27 10.24
C ALA A 213 -5.37 -3.05 10.00
N GLN A 214 -4.81 -1.84 10.13
CA GLN A 214 -5.52 -0.60 9.80
C GLN A 214 -5.92 -0.56 8.32
N ALA A 215 -4.96 -0.76 7.42
CA ALA A 215 -5.16 -0.62 5.99
C ALA A 215 -6.17 -1.63 5.45
N ILE A 216 -6.12 -2.91 5.87
CA ILE A 216 -7.10 -3.90 5.40
C ILE A 216 -8.50 -3.61 5.93
N SER A 217 -8.61 -3.16 7.18
CA SER A 217 -9.89 -2.83 7.78
C SER A 217 -10.49 -1.58 7.13
N VAL A 218 -9.68 -0.56 6.82
CA VAL A 218 -10.10 0.62 6.03
C VAL A 218 -10.52 0.20 4.63
N PHE A 219 -9.72 -0.59 3.91
CA PHE A 219 -10.05 -1.11 2.57
C PHE A 219 -11.45 -1.72 2.54
N LYS A 220 -11.75 -2.58 3.52
CA LYS A 220 -13.04 -3.24 3.66
C LYS A 220 -14.16 -2.25 4.01
N ALA A 221 -13.95 -1.41 5.02
CA ALA A 221 -14.96 -0.50 5.54
C ALA A 221 -15.39 0.58 4.52
N VAL A 222 -14.45 1.05 3.69
CA VAL A 222 -14.75 2.08 2.68
C VAL A 222 -15.10 1.50 1.31
N SER A 223 -15.15 0.17 1.16
CA SER A 223 -15.36 -0.52 -0.11
C SER A 223 -14.44 0.02 -1.22
N ALA A 224 -13.14 0.10 -0.90
CA ALA A 224 -12.09 0.54 -1.82
C ALA A 224 -11.86 -0.49 -2.93
N ARG A 225 -11.36 -0.05 -4.09
CA ARG A 225 -11.07 -0.91 -5.25
C ARG A 225 -9.94 -1.89 -4.98
N SER A 226 -8.82 -1.42 -4.45
CA SER A 226 -7.63 -2.25 -4.30
C SER A 226 -6.95 -2.08 -2.94
N TYR A 227 -6.26 -3.14 -2.53
CA TYR A 227 -5.39 -3.19 -1.37
C TYR A 227 -4.02 -3.72 -1.78
N ILE A 228 -2.95 -3.03 -1.35
CA ILE A 228 -1.57 -3.40 -1.64
C ILE A 228 -0.79 -3.47 -0.32
N LEU A 229 -0.15 -4.60 -0.07
CA LEU A 229 0.61 -4.88 1.16
C LEU A 229 1.99 -5.41 0.79
N ALA A 230 3.04 -4.81 1.33
CA ALA A 230 4.41 -5.33 1.15
C ALA A 230 4.58 -6.67 1.87
N GLY A 231 5.44 -7.56 1.34
CA GLY A 231 5.55 -8.93 1.81
C GLY A 231 6.63 -9.20 2.87
N SER A 232 7.33 -8.17 3.35
CA SER A 232 8.44 -8.32 4.28
C SER A 232 8.62 -7.10 5.16
N HIS A 233 9.44 -7.22 6.20
CA HIS A 233 10.00 -6.05 6.88
C HIS A 233 10.86 -5.24 5.90
N ARG A 234 10.85 -3.90 5.98
CA ARG A 234 11.63 -3.02 5.08
C ARG A 234 13.15 -3.24 5.19
N ASP A 235 13.60 -3.63 6.38
CA ASP A 235 14.98 -4.07 6.69
C ASP A 235 15.13 -5.60 6.67
N ALA A 236 14.34 -6.36 5.89
CA ALA A 236 14.50 -7.82 5.86
C ALA A 236 15.87 -8.25 5.34
N ASN A 237 16.43 -7.49 4.41
CA ASN A 237 17.77 -7.71 3.87
C ASN A 237 18.70 -6.56 4.27
N THR A 238 19.99 -6.88 4.43
CA THR A 238 21.03 -5.87 4.73
C THR A 238 21.50 -5.15 3.47
N LYS A 239 21.32 -5.77 2.30
CA LYS A 239 21.65 -5.18 1.01
C LYS A 239 20.74 -4.00 0.71
N LYS A 240 21.35 -2.93 0.19
CA LYS A 240 20.68 -1.67 -0.13
C LYS A 240 19.95 -1.74 -1.47
N SER A 241 18.88 -0.96 -1.57
CA SER A 241 18.13 -0.73 -2.80
C SER A 241 19.07 -0.18 -3.90
N THR A 242 18.73 -0.50 -5.15
CA THR A 242 19.43 0.03 -6.32
C THR A 242 18.92 1.42 -6.73
N CYS A 243 17.83 1.91 -6.13
CA CYS A 243 17.45 3.31 -6.28
C CYS A 243 18.51 4.18 -5.58
N SER A 244 19.45 4.70 -6.36
CA SER A 244 20.76 5.28 -5.98
C SER A 244 20.75 6.46 -5.01
N ASN A 245 19.57 6.98 -4.66
CA ASN A 245 19.41 8.26 -3.97
C ASN A 245 19.08 8.09 -2.49
N VAL A 246 18.78 6.86 -2.06
CA VAL A 246 18.21 6.54 -0.75
C VAL A 246 19.03 5.45 -0.09
N ASN A 247 19.43 5.65 1.17
CA ASN A 247 20.23 4.66 1.92
C ASN A 247 19.34 3.58 2.55
N GLU A 248 18.41 3.05 1.76
CA GLU A 248 17.32 2.17 2.23
C GLU A 248 17.52 0.74 1.74
N GLY A 249 16.92 -0.22 2.45
CA GLY A 249 17.05 -1.65 2.14
C GLY A 249 16.39 -2.03 0.82
N GLU A 250 16.86 -3.08 0.16
CA GLU A 250 16.23 -3.61 -1.07
C GLU A 250 14.83 -4.21 -0.81
N ALA A 251 14.47 -4.44 0.45
CA ALA A 251 13.13 -4.88 0.87
C ALA A 251 12.20 -3.70 1.23
N ASP A 252 12.66 -2.44 1.08
CA ASP A 252 11.84 -1.26 1.38
C ASP A 252 10.92 -0.89 0.21
N ALA A 253 9.62 -1.17 0.38
CA ALA A 253 8.58 -0.96 -0.63
C ALA A 253 8.38 0.50 -1.07
N THR A 254 8.82 1.49 -0.28
CA THR A 254 8.74 2.89 -0.70
C THR A 254 10.01 3.40 -1.36
N HIS A 255 11.10 2.66 -1.26
CA HIS A 255 12.44 3.11 -1.69
C HIS A 255 13.09 2.15 -2.69
N ASN A 256 12.34 1.19 -3.23
CA ASN A 256 12.79 0.28 -4.27
C ASN A 256 11.70 0.07 -5.34
N ALA A 257 12.01 0.44 -6.58
CA ALA A 257 11.10 0.26 -7.71
C ALA A 257 10.99 -1.20 -8.18
N GLY A 258 11.99 -2.04 -7.85
CA GLY A 258 12.05 -3.46 -8.22
C GLY A 258 11.26 -4.38 -7.28
N MET A 259 10.07 -3.97 -6.86
CA MET A 259 9.23 -4.71 -5.91
C MET A 259 7.83 -4.95 -6.46
N PHE A 260 7.21 -6.08 -6.07
CA PHE A 260 5.82 -6.40 -6.41
C PHE A 260 4.84 -5.32 -5.95
N PHE A 261 5.12 -4.68 -4.80
CA PHE A 261 4.36 -3.53 -4.32
C PHE A 261 4.32 -2.41 -5.37
N GLN A 262 5.47 -2.02 -5.91
CA GLN A 262 5.55 -1.01 -6.97
C GLN A 262 4.89 -1.50 -8.27
N SER A 263 5.09 -2.76 -8.68
CA SER A 263 4.40 -3.34 -9.84
C SER A 263 2.86 -3.27 -9.73
N ALA A 264 2.30 -3.47 -8.54
CA ALA A 264 0.86 -3.34 -8.31
C ALA A 264 0.39 -1.87 -8.41
N VAL A 265 1.19 -0.92 -7.88
CA VAL A 265 0.91 0.52 -8.05
C VAL A 265 0.94 0.92 -9.52
N GLU A 266 1.92 0.42 -10.28
CA GLU A 266 2.01 0.65 -11.72
C GLU A 266 0.81 0.05 -12.48
N ALA A 267 0.41 -1.18 -12.14
CA ALA A 267 -0.78 -1.78 -12.74
C ALA A 267 -2.04 -0.93 -12.49
N ALA A 268 -2.19 -0.39 -11.27
CA ALA A 268 -3.28 0.53 -10.95
C ALA A 268 -3.18 1.83 -11.74
N ALA A 269 -2.00 2.44 -11.81
CA ALA A 269 -1.77 3.66 -12.59
C ALA A 269 -2.11 3.46 -14.08
N ASP A 270 -1.68 2.35 -14.68
CA ASP A 270 -1.95 1.99 -16.08
C ASP A 270 -3.43 1.68 -16.33
N PHE A 271 -4.12 1.04 -15.37
CA PHE A 271 -5.54 0.72 -15.44
C PHE A 271 -6.42 1.97 -15.45
N TYR A 272 -6.15 2.90 -14.54
CA TYR A 272 -6.95 4.13 -14.45
C TYR A 272 -6.53 5.19 -15.47
N LYS A 273 -5.25 5.25 -15.84
CA LYS A 273 -4.70 6.32 -16.70
C LYS A 273 -5.08 7.70 -16.14
N THR A 274 -5.93 8.41 -16.87
CA THR A 274 -6.43 9.76 -16.53
C THR A 274 -7.70 9.74 -15.69
N LYS A 275 -8.34 8.58 -15.47
CA LYS A 275 -9.53 8.47 -14.61
C LYS A 275 -9.21 8.87 -13.18
N GLU A 276 -10.23 9.39 -12.50
CA GLU A 276 -10.12 9.75 -11.09
C GLU A 276 -10.00 8.48 -10.24
N TRP A 277 -8.93 8.44 -9.46
CA TRP A 277 -8.65 7.40 -8.46
C TRP A 277 -7.57 7.95 -7.53
N HIS A 278 -7.51 7.43 -6.30
CA HIS A 278 -6.52 7.86 -5.32
C HIS A 278 -5.87 6.67 -4.61
N ALA A 279 -4.56 6.75 -4.41
CA ALA A 279 -3.81 5.88 -3.53
C ALA A 279 -3.66 6.54 -2.16
N ILE A 280 -4.09 5.85 -1.10
CA ILE A 280 -3.87 6.24 0.29
C ILE A 280 -2.88 5.26 0.89
N GLN A 281 -1.70 5.76 1.26
CA GLN A 281 -0.62 4.95 1.80
C GLN A 281 -0.40 5.28 3.28
N PHE A 282 -0.66 4.29 4.13
CA PHE A 282 -0.53 4.41 5.57
C PHE A 282 0.89 4.02 6.01
N HIS A 283 1.53 4.93 6.73
CA HIS A 283 2.83 4.77 7.37
C HIS A 283 2.72 4.96 8.88
N GLY A 284 3.80 4.66 9.58
CA GLY A 284 3.92 4.80 11.03
C GLY A 284 5.18 5.53 11.43
N MET A 285 5.03 6.61 12.19
CA MET A 285 6.18 7.33 12.76
C MET A 285 6.38 6.99 14.25
N ALA A 286 7.64 7.06 14.70
CA ALA A 286 8.01 6.88 16.10
C ALA A 286 7.40 7.98 17.00
N ALA A 287 7.28 7.72 18.30
CA ALA A 287 6.69 8.67 19.25
C ALA A 287 7.43 10.02 19.28
N THR A 288 8.74 10.02 19.06
CA THR A 288 9.61 11.20 19.07
C THR A 288 9.71 11.93 17.73
N THR A 289 9.39 11.27 16.61
CA THR A 289 9.44 11.87 15.27
C THR A 289 8.27 12.83 15.06
N CYS A 290 8.48 14.05 14.53
CA CYS A 290 7.42 15.07 14.41
C CYS A 290 6.70 15.32 15.74
N PRO A 291 7.38 15.94 16.73
CA PRO A 291 6.84 16.14 18.06
C PRO A 291 5.55 16.99 18.01
N ASN A 292 4.57 16.61 18.83
CA ASN A 292 3.23 17.23 18.89
C ASN A 292 2.38 17.10 17.62
N VAL A 293 2.77 16.25 16.66
CA VAL A 293 1.95 15.86 15.51
C VAL A 293 1.47 14.42 15.72
N ASP A 294 0.16 14.22 15.69
CA ASP A 294 -0.46 12.89 15.80
C ASP A 294 -0.49 12.18 14.45
N ALA A 295 -0.86 12.91 13.39
CA ALA A 295 -0.76 12.47 12.01
C ALA A 295 -0.29 13.60 11.08
N PHE A 296 0.57 13.27 10.14
CA PHE A 296 1.05 14.17 9.10
C PHE A 296 0.64 13.64 7.73
N LEU A 297 -0.06 14.47 6.97
CA LEU A 297 -0.55 14.12 5.63
C LEU A 297 0.27 14.89 4.58
N SER A 298 0.70 14.20 3.52
CA SER A 298 1.45 14.82 2.41
C SER A 298 1.15 14.17 1.05
N TYR A 299 1.68 14.76 -0.02
CA TYR A 299 1.53 14.28 -1.40
C TYR A 299 2.72 13.51 -1.94
N GLY A 300 3.77 13.25 -1.16
CA GLY A 300 5.03 12.78 -1.76
C GLY A 300 5.80 13.87 -2.53
N VAL A 301 5.47 15.15 -2.32
CA VAL A 301 6.14 16.32 -2.90
C VAL A 301 6.09 17.48 -1.90
N GLN A 302 7.11 18.34 -1.89
CA GLN A 302 7.16 19.54 -1.03
C GLN A 302 6.30 20.67 -1.60
N LEU A 303 4.98 20.46 -1.56
CA LEU A 303 3.99 21.43 -2.02
C LEU A 303 2.92 21.59 -0.94
N ALA A 304 2.58 22.85 -0.63
CA ALA A 304 1.47 23.14 0.25
C ALA A 304 0.13 22.77 -0.41
N PRO A 305 -0.77 22.07 0.30
CA PRO A 305 -2.13 21.82 -0.18
C PRO A 305 -2.89 23.11 -0.49
N LYS A 306 -3.70 23.07 -1.54
CA LYS A 306 -4.60 24.15 -1.96
C LYS A 306 -6.03 23.85 -1.53
N PRO A 307 -6.89 24.88 -1.33
CA PRO A 307 -8.31 24.67 -1.11
C PRO A 307 -8.93 23.77 -2.18
N GLY A 308 -9.70 22.76 -1.74
CA GLY A 308 -10.29 21.73 -2.62
C GLY A 308 -9.44 20.47 -2.78
N ASP A 309 -8.19 20.46 -2.32
CA ASP A 309 -7.40 19.23 -2.34
C ASP A 309 -7.95 18.20 -1.33
N LYS A 310 -8.04 16.94 -1.76
CA LYS A 310 -8.58 15.83 -0.95
C LYS A 310 -7.89 15.62 0.39
N ILE A 311 -6.62 16.02 0.51
CA ILE A 311 -5.90 15.92 1.79
C ILE A 311 -6.44 16.88 2.84
N LEU A 312 -6.91 18.08 2.45
CA LEU A 312 -7.51 19.05 3.35
C LEU A 312 -8.93 18.62 3.72
N GLU A 313 -9.68 18.05 2.78
CA GLU A 313 -10.98 17.43 3.06
C GLU A 313 -10.84 16.25 4.04
N LEU A 314 -9.88 15.35 3.81
CA LEU A 314 -9.60 14.22 4.69
C LEU A 314 -9.21 14.70 6.09
N ARG A 315 -8.30 15.66 6.18
CA ARG A 315 -7.91 16.29 7.44
C ARG A 315 -9.11 16.89 8.17
N ALA A 316 -9.94 17.67 7.48
CA ALA A 316 -11.12 18.26 8.09
C ALA A 316 -12.11 17.19 8.58
N ASN A 317 -12.28 16.10 7.84
CA ASN A 317 -13.18 15.02 8.22
C ASN A 317 -12.65 14.17 9.37
N ILE A 318 -11.33 13.92 9.47
CA ILE A 318 -10.78 13.20 10.62
C ILE A 318 -10.83 14.06 11.90
N LEU A 319 -10.61 15.38 11.78
CA LEU A 319 -10.74 16.29 12.93
C LEU A 319 -12.19 16.46 13.41
N LYS A 320 -13.21 16.16 12.58
CA LYS A 320 -14.59 16.05 13.05
C LYS A 320 -14.80 14.80 13.92
N GLN A 321 -14.14 13.69 13.61
CA GLN A 321 -14.19 12.47 14.41
C GLN A 321 -13.36 12.63 15.70
N GLN A 322 -12.19 13.27 15.57
CA GLN A 322 -11.18 13.37 16.62
C GLN A 322 -10.67 14.81 16.78
N PRO A 323 -11.45 15.72 17.39
CA PRO A 323 -11.11 17.14 17.49
C PRO A 323 -9.86 17.46 18.30
N LYS A 324 -9.36 16.49 19.07
CA LYS A 324 -8.17 16.64 19.92
C LYS A 324 -6.87 16.24 19.23
N TRP A 325 -6.94 15.59 18.07
CA TRP A 325 -5.73 15.17 17.36
C TRP A 325 -5.05 16.35 16.66
N ALA A 326 -3.73 16.38 16.75
CA ALA A 326 -2.89 17.26 15.95
C ALA A 326 -2.62 16.63 14.59
N VAL A 327 -3.57 16.79 13.67
CA VAL A 327 -3.39 16.38 12.27
C VAL A 327 -2.90 17.57 11.45
N THR A 328 -1.73 17.47 10.82
CA THR A 328 -1.11 18.58 10.06
C THR A 328 -0.76 18.17 8.63
N VAL A 329 -0.61 19.18 7.76
CA VAL A 329 -0.10 19.03 6.39
C VAL A 329 1.14 19.90 6.16
N PHE A 330 1.77 19.79 4.98
CA PHE A 330 2.92 20.61 4.62
C PHE A 330 2.68 22.11 4.88
N GLY A 331 3.62 22.75 5.57
CA GLY A 331 3.59 24.18 5.88
C GLY A 331 2.79 24.56 7.12
N GLU A 332 2.10 23.61 7.77
CA GLU A 332 1.38 23.87 9.02
C GLU A 332 2.26 23.67 10.27
N THR A 333 1.77 24.18 11.41
CA THR A 333 2.38 24.03 12.74
C THR A 333 1.48 23.15 13.62
N PRO A 334 2.02 22.20 14.42
CA PRO A 334 3.44 21.84 14.50
C PRO A 334 3.98 21.20 13.21
N PRO A 335 5.24 21.49 12.82
CA PRO A 335 5.79 21.02 11.56
C PRO A 335 6.19 19.55 11.63
N CYS A 336 6.21 18.91 10.45
CA CYS A 336 6.77 17.59 10.24
C CYS A 336 7.56 17.61 8.92
N ASN A 337 8.56 16.74 8.79
CA ASN A 337 9.45 16.65 7.62
C ASN A 337 9.31 15.33 6.83
N LEU A 338 8.34 14.48 7.17
CA LEU A 338 8.07 13.21 6.51
C LEU A 338 7.19 13.39 5.26
N TYR A 339 7.74 14.07 4.25
CA TYR A 339 7.00 14.48 3.06
C TYR A 339 6.80 13.38 2.01
N ALA A 340 7.40 12.19 2.20
CA ALA A 340 7.45 11.09 1.23
C ALA A 340 8.01 11.47 -0.15
N THR A 341 8.91 12.45 -0.24
CA THR A 341 9.55 12.88 -1.51
C THR A 341 10.40 11.80 -2.18
N GLU A 342 10.80 10.80 -1.40
CA GLU A 342 11.63 9.68 -1.83
C GLU A 342 10.82 8.43 -2.17
N ASN A 343 9.50 8.49 -1.95
CA ASN A 343 8.60 7.39 -2.19
C ASN A 343 8.43 7.13 -3.69
N VAL A 344 8.89 5.97 -4.18
CA VAL A 344 8.84 5.62 -5.62
C VAL A 344 7.41 5.53 -6.17
N SER A 345 6.46 5.07 -5.35
CA SER A 345 5.04 5.05 -5.70
C SER A 345 4.47 6.47 -5.75
N GLY A 346 4.83 7.30 -4.77
CA GLY A 346 4.45 8.72 -4.76
C GLY A 346 4.99 9.49 -5.97
N ARG A 347 6.26 9.25 -6.35
CA ARG A 347 6.88 9.82 -7.55
C ARG A 347 6.13 9.42 -8.81
N LEU A 348 5.90 8.11 -9.00
CA LEU A 348 5.13 7.59 -10.14
C LEU A 348 3.77 8.27 -10.25
N LEU A 349 3.01 8.26 -9.15
CA LEU A 349 1.64 8.75 -9.14
C LEU A 349 1.57 10.26 -9.32
N ASN A 350 2.65 10.99 -9.04
CA ASN A 350 2.81 12.42 -9.34
C ASN A 350 3.45 12.72 -10.71
N GLY A 351 3.49 11.74 -11.61
CA GLY A 351 3.84 11.94 -13.02
C GLY A 351 5.31 11.70 -13.37
N VAL A 352 6.11 11.16 -12.46
CA VAL A 352 7.47 10.70 -12.82
C VAL A 352 7.34 9.38 -13.61
N PRO A 353 8.00 9.25 -14.78
CA PRO A 353 8.03 7.99 -15.53
C PRO A 353 8.53 6.81 -14.69
N SER A 354 7.94 5.62 -14.86
CA SER A 354 8.28 4.41 -14.08
C SER A 354 9.78 4.08 -14.11
N ASP A 355 10.44 4.24 -15.26
CA ASP A 355 11.88 4.01 -15.43
C ASP A 355 12.78 5.09 -14.76
N GLN A 356 12.18 6.15 -14.22
CA GLN A 356 12.88 7.29 -13.60
C GLN A 356 12.51 7.51 -12.13
N VAL A 357 11.57 6.74 -11.56
CA VAL A 357 11.11 6.96 -10.17
C VAL A 357 12.22 6.80 -9.12
N CYS A 358 13.29 6.07 -9.42
CA CYS A 358 14.44 5.97 -8.53
C CYS A 358 15.24 7.28 -8.45
N THR A 359 15.35 8.02 -9.56
CA THR A 359 16.33 9.10 -9.73
C THR A 359 15.70 10.49 -9.81
N LEU A 360 14.50 10.61 -10.37
CA LEU A 360 13.82 11.88 -10.59
C LEU A 360 12.77 12.13 -9.49
N PRO A 361 12.87 13.24 -8.73
CA PRO A 361 11.81 13.62 -7.80
C PRO A 361 10.58 14.13 -8.55
N ALA A 362 9.40 13.94 -7.96
CA ALA A 362 8.20 14.61 -8.43
C ALA A 362 8.27 16.11 -8.11
N THR A 363 7.86 16.95 -9.07
CA THR A 363 7.80 18.41 -8.91
C THR A 363 6.38 18.95 -8.84
N ASN A 364 5.38 18.10 -9.07
CA ASN A 364 3.96 18.47 -9.12
C ASN A 364 3.14 17.47 -8.31
N TYR A 365 1.92 17.85 -7.94
CA TYR A 365 0.92 16.95 -7.38
C TYR A 365 -0.14 16.67 -8.44
N SER A 366 -0.42 15.38 -8.70
CA SER A 366 -1.36 14.96 -9.74
C SER A 366 -2.80 14.78 -9.27
N GLY A 367 -3.05 14.89 -7.95
CA GLY A 367 -4.31 14.47 -7.35
C GLY A 367 -4.34 13.03 -6.86
N LYS A 368 -3.33 12.19 -7.16
CA LYS A 368 -3.47 10.73 -7.00
C LYS A 368 -2.88 10.12 -5.74
N PHE A 369 -1.86 10.72 -5.12
CA PHE A 369 -1.15 10.11 -3.98
C PHE A 369 -1.38 10.87 -2.69
N ILE A 370 -1.86 10.15 -1.67
CA ILE A 370 -2.03 10.63 -0.30
C ILE A 370 -1.16 9.77 0.61
N HIS A 371 -0.17 10.39 1.24
CA HIS A 371 0.73 9.79 2.21
C HIS A 371 0.29 10.19 3.62
N ILE A 372 0.21 9.23 4.54
CA ILE A 372 -0.21 9.45 5.93
C ILE A 372 0.81 8.85 6.89
N GLU A 373 1.52 9.71 7.61
CA GLU A 373 2.39 9.34 8.73
C GLU A 373 1.65 9.51 10.04
N GLN A 374 1.73 8.54 10.94
CA GLN A 374 0.91 8.58 12.17
C GLN A 374 1.55 7.86 13.36
N LYS A 375 1.22 8.35 14.55
CA LYS A 375 1.55 7.68 15.81
C LYS A 375 0.78 6.37 15.94
N ILE A 376 1.33 5.45 16.72
CA ILE A 376 0.74 4.12 16.92
C ILE A 376 -0.70 4.16 17.46
N ALA A 377 -1.03 5.15 18.29
CA ALA A 377 -2.38 5.32 18.84
C ALA A 377 -3.46 5.53 17.75
N LEU A 378 -3.11 6.14 16.62
CA LEU A 378 -4.03 6.44 15.52
C LEU A 378 -4.25 5.24 14.60
N ARG A 379 -3.31 4.28 14.58
CA ARG A 379 -3.38 3.09 13.74
C ARG A 379 -4.48 2.13 14.20
N SER A 380 -4.83 2.15 15.49
CA SER A 380 -5.96 1.39 16.03
C SER A 380 -7.31 2.08 15.85
N ALA A 381 -7.33 3.35 15.45
CA ALA A 381 -8.55 4.15 15.25
C ALA A 381 -9.13 4.00 13.84
N THR A 382 -9.22 2.76 13.36
CA THR A 382 -9.66 2.41 12.01
C THR A 382 -11.06 2.94 11.70
N ALA A 383 -11.99 2.92 12.66
CA ALA A 383 -13.35 3.41 12.45
C ALA A 383 -13.38 4.90 12.11
N ASP A 384 -12.58 5.72 12.81
CA ASP A 384 -12.50 7.16 12.58
C ASP A 384 -11.89 7.47 11.21
N TRP A 385 -10.81 6.76 10.85
CA TRP A 385 -10.21 6.86 9.52
C TRP A 385 -11.17 6.43 8.42
N SER A 386 -11.90 5.33 8.61
CA SER A 386 -12.86 4.82 7.63
C SER A 386 -14.02 5.81 7.43
N ALA A 387 -14.52 6.41 8.51
CA ALA A 387 -15.54 7.45 8.45
C ALA A 387 -15.03 8.71 7.73
N ALA A 388 -13.81 9.16 8.05
CA ALA A 388 -13.21 10.33 7.44
C ALA A 388 -12.94 10.13 5.93
N ILE A 389 -12.41 8.97 5.54
CA ILE A 389 -12.18 8.60 4.15
C ILE A 389 -13.51 8.49 3.40
N SER A 390 -14.51 7.81 3.97
CA SER A 390 -15.84 7.69 3.35
C SER A 390 -16.52 9.04 3.13
N ALA A 391 -16.29 10.02 4.02
CA ALA A 391 -16.81 11.37 3.88
C ALA A 391 -16.05 12.22 2.84
N THR A 392 -14.80 11.87 2.53
CA THR A 392 -13.92 12.61 1.62
C THR A 392 -14.07 12.15 0.17
N TRP A 393 -14.25 10.84 -0.04
CA TRP A 393 -14.50 10.23 -1.34
C TRP A 393 -15.91 9.64 -1.33
N LYS A 394 -16.89 10.38 -1.85
CA LYS A 394 -18.31 10.01 -1.83
C LYS A 394 -18.76 9.36 -3.12
#